data_AF-A0A7X6TXB8-F1
#
_entry.id   AF-A0A7X6TXB8-F1
#
_cell.length_a   1.000
_cell.length_b   1.000
_cell.length_c   1.000
_cell.angle_alpha   90.00
_cell.angle_beta   90.00
_cell.angle_gamma   90.00
#
_symmetry.space_group_name_H-M   'P 1'
#
loop_
_entity.id
_entity.type
_entity.pdbx_description
1 polymer ?
#
loop_
_entity_poly.entity_id
_entity_poly.type
_entity_poly.pdbx_seq_one_letter_code
_entity_poly.pdbx_strand_id
1 'polypeptide(L)'
;NAMVKEGYKESDAIPIAISQAKEWAETASSKEKKELKKKDITDHENDPKNTSSRLQDRDVEVKYDDEDESWEVKTKGAKRADSKHATKKEAEKRAEEIAENKDVDVKSYKKSE
;
A
#
# COMPACT_ATOMS: atom_id res chain seq x y z
N ASN A 1 23.59 -2.20 -5.96
CA ASN A 1 22.50 -1.40 -5.34
C ASN A 1 21.20 -1.81 -6.01
N ALA A 2 20.29 -2.49 -5.31
CA ALA A 2 19.06 -3.02 -5.89
C ALA A 2 18.14 -1.91 -6.44
N MET A 3 18.11 -0.75 -5.76
CA MET A 3 17.31 0.42 -6.16
C MET A 3 17.75 1.05 -7.50
N VAL A 4 19.05 1.02 -7.82
CA VAL A 4 19.56 1.48 -9.13
C VAL A 4 19.16 0.50 -10.25
N LYS A 5 18.99 -0.79 -9.91
CA LYS A 5 18.54 -1.82 -10.85
C LYS A 5 17.02 -1.76 -11.10
N GLU A 6 16.27 -1.13 -10.19
CA GLU A 6 14.82 -0.88 -10.27
C GLU A 6 14.45 0.51 -10.82
N GLY A 7 15.42 1.28 -11.33
CA GLY A 7 15.15 2.53 -12.06
C GLY A 7 14.95 3.77 -11.19
N TYR A 8 15.23 3.71 -9.89
CA TYR A 8 15.28 4.89 -9.03
C TYR A 8 16.49 5.76 -9.41
N LYS A 9 16.26 7.04 -9.67
CA LYS A 9 17.33 8.01 -9.92
C LYS A 9 18.15 8.13 -8.62
N GLU A 10 19.48 8.17 -8.74
CA GLU A 10 20.38 8.46 -7.61
C GLU A 10 19.98 9.72 -6.81
N SER A 11 19.19 10.60 -7.42
CA SER A 11 18.62 11.83 -6.87
C SER A 11 17.50 11.64 -5.84
N ASP A 12 16.81 10.49 -5.82
CA ASP A 12 15.68 10.22 -4.91
C ASP A 12 16.13 9.59 -3.58
N ALA A 13 17.41 9.23 -3.49
CA ALA A 13 18.00 8.77 -2.25
C ALA A 13 18.18 9.97 -1.30
N ILE A 14 17.40 9.99 -0.22
CA ILE A 14 17.44 11.02 0.80
C ILE A 14 18.89 11.15 1.32
N PRO A 15 19.52 12.35 1.29
CA PRO A 15 20.93 12.54 1.63
C PRO A 15 21.37 11.97 3.00
N ILE A 16 20.43 11.88 3.94
CA ILE A 16 20.63 11.32 5.27
C ILE A 16 20.86 9.80 5.21
N ALA A 17 20.08 9.08 4.39
CA ALA A 17 20.21 7.63 4.24
C ALA A 17 21.55 7.25 3.58
N ILE A 18 22.01 8.03 2.59
CA ILE A 18 23.32 7.84 1.97
C ILE A 18 24.43 8.07 2.99
N SER A 19 24.33 9.15 3.78
CA SER A 19 25.32 9.47 4.81
C SER A 19 25.41 8.39 5.88
N GLN A 20 24.27 7.91 6.38
CA GLN A 20 24.21 6.83 7.37
C GLN A 20 24.80 5.51 6.84
N ALA A 21 24.53 5.15 5.58
CA ALA A 21 25.11 3.97 4.96
C ALA A 21 26.64 4.08 4.82
N LYS A 22 27.15 5.28 4.52
CA LYS A 22 28.58 5.55 4.42
C LYS A 22 29.28 5.47 5.78
N GLU A 23 28.71 6.12 6.80
CA GLU A 23 29.23 6.05 8.18
C GLU A 23 29.25 4.60 8.68
N TRP A 24 28.20 3.83 8.42
CA TRP A 24 28.18 2.41 8.74
C TRP A 24 29.27 1.63 7.98
N ALA A 25 29.46 1.87 6.69
CA ALA A 25 30.50 1.19 5.91
C ALA A 25 31.93 1.47 6.42
N GLU A 26 32.18 2.68 6.93
CA GLU A 26 33.46 3.11 7.50
C GLU A 26 33.68 2.54 8.92
N THR A 27 32.63 2.49 9.74
CA THR A 27 32.71 2.06 11.16
C THR A 27 32.44 0.57 11.39
N ALA A 28 31.79 -0.12 10.44
CA ALA A 28 31.43 -1.53 10.60
C ALA A 28 32.66 -2.42 10.70
N SER A 29 32.59 -3.35 11.66
CA SER A 29 33.63 -4.32 11.93
C SER A 29 33.79 -5.31 10.78
N SER A 30 34.97 -5.95 10.69
CA SER A 30 35.22 -6.99 9.69
C SER A 30 34.29 -8.20 9.81
N LYS A 31 33.69 -8.42 10.99
CA LYS A 31 32.72 -9.48 11.25
C LYS A 31 31.37 -9.14 10.63
N GLU A 32 30.85 -7.94 10.90
CA GLU A 32 29.58 -7.45 10.33
C GLU A 32 29.62 -7.37 8.81
N LYS A 33 30.75 -6.93 8.23
CA LYS A 33 30.95 -6.93 6.77
C LYS A 33 30.91 -8.33 6.16
N LYS A 34 31.41 -9.35 6.88
CA LYS A 34 31.34 -10.76 6.44
C LYS A 34 29.96 -11.34 6.62
N GLU A 35 29.25 -10.98 7.68
CA GLU A 35 27.87 -11.41 7.93
C GLU A 35 26.92 -10.83 6.88
N LEU A 36 27.03 -9.54 6.54
CA LEU A 36 26.24 -8.94 5.46
C LEU A 36 26.55 -9.58 4.10
N LYS A 37 27.81 -9.91 3.81
CA LYS A 37 28.19 -10.60 2.55
C LYS A 37 27.67 -12.04 2.47
N LYS A 38 27.49 -12.71 3.62
CA LYS A 38 26.95 -14.08 3.69
C LYS A 38 25.44 -14.11 3.73
N LYS A 39 24.82 -13.04 4.21
CA LYS A 39 23.37 -12.91 4.27
C LYS A 39 22.86 -12.60 2.88
N ASP A 40 21.95 -13.44 2.39
CA ASP A 40 21.17 -13.10 1.21
C ASP A 40 20.21 -11.98 1.60
N ILE A 41 20.53 -10.76 1.18
CA ILE A 41 19.70 -9.58 1.44
C ILE A 41 18.40 -9.59 0.62
N THR A 42 18.28 -10.49 -0.36
CA THR A 42 17.07 -10.71 -1.16
C THR A 42 16.20 -11.84 -0.61
N ASP A 43 16.72 -12.62 0.33
CA ASP A 43 15.97 -13.66 1.03
C ASP A 43 15.13 -13.01 2.13
N HIS A 44 13.88 -12.76 1.81
CA HIS A 44 12.88 -12.30 2.75
C HIS A 44 12.09 -13.54 3.15
N GLU A 45 11.93 -13.81 4.44
CA GLU A 45 10.99 -14.85 4.86
C GLU A 45 9.63 -14.49 4.26
N ASN A 46 9.14 -15.32 3.34
CA ASN A 46 7.75 -15.35 2.92
C ASN A 46 6.96 -15.80 4.14
N ASP A 47 6.73 -14.88 5.08
CA ASP A 47 5.83 -15.08 6.20
C ASP A 47 4.42 -14.73 5.69
N PRO A 48 3.58 -15.73 5.33
CA PRO A 48 2.21 -15.48 4.90
C PRO A 48 1.35 -14.79 5.97
N LYS A 49 1.81 -14.67 7.21
CA LYS A 49 1.14 -13.85 8.24
C LYS A 49 1.50 -12.37 8.15
N ASN A 50 2.66 -12.02 7.56
CA ASN A 50 3.09 -10.64 7.32
C ASN A 50 2.85 -10.17 5.87
N THR A 51 2.74 -11.09 4.91
CA THR A 51 2.30 -10.79 3.54
C THR A 51 0.79 -11.00 3.39
N SER A 52 0.08 -9.91 3.11
CA SER A 52 -1.22 -9.88 2.43
C SER A 52 -2.51 -10.18 3.20
N SER A 53 -2.57 -11.01 4.25
CA SER A 53 -3.89 -11.37 4.84
C SER A 53 -4.65 -10.18 5.46
N ARG A 54 -3.97 -9.23 6.12
CA ARG A 54 -4.58 -7.98 6.62
C ARG A 54 -4.86 -6.93 5.54
N LEU A 55 -4.19 -7.02 4.40
CA LEU A 55 -4.38 -6.08 3.28
C LEU A 55 -5.52 -6.52 2.36
N GLN A 56 -5.84 -7.81 2.33
CA GLN A 56 -6.90 -8.37 1.48
C GLN A 56 -8.32 -8.10 1.99
N ASP A 57 -8.52 -7.77 3.27
CA ASP A 57 -9.86 -7.45 3.79
C ASP A 57 -10.19 -5.94 3.64
N ARG A 58 -9.77 -5.34 2.51
CA ARG A 58 -9.90 -3.91 2.18
C ARG A 58 -10.71 -3.68 0.91
N ASP A 59 -11.68 -4.54 0.63
CA ASP A 59 -12.62 -4.34 -0.47
C ASP A 59 -13.24 -2.94 -0.42
N VAL A 60 -13.51 -2.37 -1.59
CA VAL A 60 -14.16 -1.07 -1.68
C VAL A 60 -15.68 -1.27 -1.68
N GLU A 61 -16.36 -0.70 -0.70
CA GLU A 61 -17.81 -0.75 -0.56
C GLU A 61 -18.46 0.51 -1.14
N VAL A 62 -19.55 0.32 -1.89
CA VAL A 62 -20.42 1.41 -2.36
C VAL A 62 -21.77 1.28 -1.65
N LYS A 63 -22.14 2.27 -0.85
CA LYS A 63 -23.39 2.29 -0.05
C LYS A 63 -24.16 3.58 -0.29
N TYR A 64 -25.49 3.50 -0.29
CA TYR A 64 -26.34 4.67 -0.29
C TYR A 64 -26.51 5.16 1.15
N ASP A 65 -26.33 6.45 1.36
CA ASP A 65 -26.58 7.16 2.61
C ASP A 65 -27.93 7.89 2.47
N ASP A 66 -28.92 7.48 3.25
CA ASP A 66 -30.25 8.08 3.25
C ASP A 66 -30.31 9.41 4.02
N GLU A 67 -29.33 9.73 4.89
CA GLU A 67 -29.27 11.01 5.59
C GLU A 67 -28.73 12.11 4.67
N ASP A 68 -27.71 11.81 3.87
CA ASP A 68 -27.09 12.75 2.92
C ASP A 68 -27.63 12.62 1.48
N GLU A 69 -28.61 11.75 1.25
CA GLU A 69 -29.19 11.41 -0.07
C GLU A 69 -28.11 11.16 -1.14
N SER A 70 -27.03 10.45 -0.77
CA SER A 70 -25.84 10.32 -1.62
C SER A 70 -25.21 8.92 -1.55
N TRP A 71 -24.44 8.58 -2.59
CA TRP A 71 -23.69 7.34 -2.68
C TRP A 71 -22.28 7.52 -2.13
N GLU A 72 -21.95 6.79 -1.07
CA GLU A 72 -20.65 6.81 -0.45
C GLU A 72 -19.78 5.65 -0.91
N VAL A 73 -18.52 5.96 -1.20
CA VAL A 73 -17.46 4.98 -1.48
C VAL A 73 -16.57 4.90 -0.25
N LYS A 74 -16.40 3.70 0.30
CA LYS A 74 -15.51 3.50 1.46
C LYS A 74 -14.83 2.14 1.43
N THR A 75 -13.59 2.08 1.89
CA THR A 75 -12.93 0.80 2.13
C THR A 75 -13.62 0.06 3.27
N LYS A 76 -13.75 -1.27 3.18
CA LYS A 76 -14.27 -2.13 4.23
C LYS A 76 -13.53 -1.85 5.55
N GLY A 77 -14.29 -1.57 6.61
CA GLY A 77 -13.74 -1.21 7.94
C GLY A 77 -13.30 0.24 8.10
N ALA A 78 -13.41 1.10 7.08
CA ALA A 78 -13.13 2.52 7.20
C ALA A 78 -14.21 3.26 8.01
N LYS A 79 -13.79 4.17 8.91
CA LYS A 79 -14.69 5.00 9.72
C LYS A 79 -15.33 6.15 8.93
N ARG A 80 -14.75 6.53 7.79
CA ARG A 80 -15.20 7.65 6.95
C ARG A 80 -15.24 7.19 5.50
N ALA A 81 -16.16 7.77 4.73
CA ALA A 81 -16.17 7.64 3.28
C ALA A 81 -14.92 8.30 2.66
N ASP A 82 -14.44 7.75 1.55
CA ASP A 82 -13.44 8.36 0.67
C ASP A 82 -14.08 9.51 -0.11
N SER A 83 -15.25 9.25 -0.70
CA SER A 83 -16.01 10.21 -1.49
C SER A 83 -17.51 9.96 -1.39
N LYS A 84 -18.30 11.04 -1.59
CA LYS A 84 -19.75 11.00 -1.75
C LYS A 84 -20.12 11.45 -3.17
N HIS A 85 -21.09 10.78 -3.78
CA HIS A 85 -21.52 11.03 -5.15
C HIS A 85 -23.04 11.10 -5.25
N ALA A 86 -23.58 11.89 -6.18
CA ALA A 86 -25.02 11.97 -6.38
C ALA A 86 -25.58 10.70 -7.05
N THR A 87 -24.80 10.07 -7.94
CA THR A 87 -25.25 8.90 -8.69
C THR A 87 -24.47 7.63 -8.34
N LYS A 88 -25.17 6.48 -8.37
CA LYS A 88 -24.55 5.17 -8.14
C LYS A 88 -23.41 4.90 -9.11
N LYS A 89 -23.58 5.28 -10.37
CA LYS A 89 -22.61 5.04 -11.44
C LYS A 89 -21.29 5.77 -11.20
N GLU A 90 -21.35 7.01 -10.66
CA GLU A 90 -20.15 7.76 -10.30
C GLU A 90 -19.42 7.11 -9.11
N ALA A 91 -20.17 6.66 -8.11
CA ALA A 91 -19.59 5.96 -6.96
C ALA A 91 -18.97 4.60 -7.36
N GLU A 92 -19.62 3.84 -8.24
CA GLU A 92 -19.09 2.56 -8.76
C GLU A 92 -17.80 2.78 -9.55
N LYS A 93 -17.77 3.77 -10.44
CA LYS A 93 -16.54 4.11 -11.19
C LYS A 93 -15.40 4.47 -10.25
N ARG A 94 -15.67 5.33 -9.25
CA ARG A 94 -14.67 5.72 -8.26
C ARG A 94 -14.18 4.53 -7.44
N ALA A 95 -15.08 3.62 -7.08
CA ALA A 95 -14.73 2.40 -6.36
C ALA A 95 -13.85 1.46 -7.20
N GLU A 96 -14.15 1.32 -8.49
CA GLU A 96 -13.35 0.54 -9.45
C GLU A 96 -11.94 1.11 -9.60
N GLU A 97 -11.80 2.44 -9.75
CA GLU A 97 -10.49 3.09 -9.79
C GLU A 97 -9.66 2.84 -8.52
N ILE A 98 -10.31 2.84 -7.35
CA ILE A 98 -9.63 2.56 -6.07
C ILE A 98 -9.25 1.07 -5.99
N ALA A 99 -10.13 0.19 -6.44
CA ALA A 99 -9.94 -1.25 -6.46
C ALA A 99 -8.79 -1.66 -7.37
N GLU A 100 -8.74 -1.16 -8.60
CA GLU A 100 -7.65 -1.39 -9.56
C GLU A 100 -6.29 -0.93 -9.01
N ASN A 101 -6.25 0.25 -8.40
CA ASN A 101 -5.01 0.78 -7.81
C ASN A 101 -4.53 0.01 -6.58
N LYS A 102 -5.43 -0.72 -5.91
CA LYS A 102 -5.13 -1.44 -4.66
C LYS A 102 -5.11 -2.95 -4.82
N ASP A 103 -5.41 -3.47 -6.01
CA ASP A 103 -5.56 -4.91 -6.29
C ASP A 103 -6.59 -5.56 -5.33
N VAL A 104 -7.76 -4.93 -5.16
CA VAL A 104 -8.86 -5.38 -4.29
C VAL A 104 -10.19 -5.40 -5.04
N ASP A 105 -11.20 -6.11 -4.52
CA ASP A 105 -12.52 -6.20 -5.15
C ASP A 105 -13.46 -5.03 -4.77
N VAL A 106 -14.45 -4.77 -5.63
CA VAL A 106 -15.55 -3.82 -5.36
C VAL A 106 -16.81 -4.55 -4.90
N LYS A 107 -17.38 -4.12 -3.79
CA LYS A 107 -18.66 -4.59 -3.24
C LYS A 107 -19.71 -3.49 -3.30
N SER A 108 -20.61 -3.57 -4.27
CA SER A 108 -21.75 -2.64 -4.34
C SER A 108 -22.95 -3.17 -3.57
N TYR A 109 -23.51 -2.33 -2.68
CA TYR A 109 -24.74 -2.62 -1.96
C TYR A 109 -25.91 -1.96 -2.68
N LYS A 110 -27.06 -2.64 -2.74
CA LYS A 110 -28.31 -2.03 -3.18
C LYS A 110 -28.86 -1.18 -2.04
N LYS A 111 -29.62 -0.13 -2.39
CA LYS A 111 -30.44 0.60 -1.43
C LYS A 111 -31.33 -0.44 -0.72
N SER A 112 -31.18 -0.57 0.59
CA SER A 112 -32.13 -1.35 1.37
C SER A 112 -33.43 -0.56 1.39
N GLU A 113 -34.47 -1.16 0.81
CA GLU A 113 -35.84 -0.65 0.85
C GLU A 113 -36.40 -0.67 2.28
#